data_AF-A0A919PRQ4-F1
#
_entry.id   AF-A0A919PRQ4-F1
#
_cell.length_a   1.000
_cell.length_b   1.000
_cell.length_c   1.000
_cell.angle_alpha   90.00
_cell.angle_beta   90.00
_cell.angle_gamma   90.00
#
_symmetry.space_group_name_H-M   'P 1'
#
loop_
_entity.id
_entity.type
_entity.pdbx_description
1 polymer ?
#
loop_
_entity_poly.entity_id
_entity_poly.type
_entity_poly.pdbx_seq_one_letter_code
_entity_poly.pdbx_strand_id
1 'polypeptide(L)'
;MSLPDFTAMTHDEIADWLMHNDTVELMRLASAMPADTRIAVVDAQGDEIMKTTAFRMPPSLLAEMDEVAGNDREGRSGIVRRAVREYLDRHGQSGPAAA
;
A
#
# COMPACT_ATOMS: atom_id res chain seq x y z
N MET A 1 23.45 -13.18 12.38
CA MET A 1 23.37 -14.02 11.17
C MET A 1 22.89 -13.11 10.04
N SER A 2 23.49 -13.17 8.85
CA SER A 2 22.99 -12.41 7.70
C SER A 2 21.77 -13.12 7.12
N LEU A 3 20.69 -12.40 6.84
CA LEU A 3 19.59 -12.95 6.05
C LEU A 3 20.10 -13.34 4.65
N PRO A 4 19.59 -14.43 4.07
CA PRO A 4 19.85 -14.75 2.67
C PRO A 4 19.25 -13.68 1.75
N ASP A 5 19.81 -13.54 0.56
CA ASP A 5 19.24 -12.69 -0.48
C ASP A 5 18.05 -13.40 -1.14
N PHE A 6 16.84 -13.10 -0.66
CA PHE A 6 15.60 -13.68 -1.18
C PHE A 6 15.33 -13.33 -2.65
N THR A 7 15.98 -12.30 -3.22
CA THR A 7 15.79 -11.94 -4.64
C THR A 7 16.52 -12.86 -5.61
N ALA A 8 17.51 -13.60 -5.11
CA ALA A 8 18.27 -14.60 -5.86
C ALA A 8 17.72 -16.02 -5.70
N MET A 9 16.66 -16.22 -4.90
CA MET A 9 16.06 -17.51 -4.60
C MET A 9 14.78 -17.73 -5.39
N THR A 10 14.50 -18.98 -5.72
CA THR A 10 13.21 -19.40 -6.26
C THR A 10 12.14 -19.44 -5.15
N HIS A 11 10.86 -19.42 -5.55
CA HIS A 11 9.74 -19.49 -4.59
C HIS A 11 9.80 -20.75 -3.71
N ASP A 12 10.19 -21.89 -4.26
CA ASP A 12 10.30 -23.14 -3.51
C ASP A 12 11.45 -23.08 -2.50
N GLU A 13 12.58 -22.48 -2.85
CA GLU A 13 13.72 -22.27 -1.94
C GLU A 13 13.37 -21.30 -0.81
N ILE A 14 12.59 -20.25 -1.10
CA ILE A 14 12.09 -19.31 -0.09
C ILE A 14 11.14 -20.05 0.87
N ALA A 15 10.21 -20.84 0.34
CA ALA A 15 9.26 -21.61 1.14
C ALA A 15 9.97 -22.64 2.04
N ASP A 16 10.95 -23.37 1.48
CA ASP A 16 11.75 -24.33 2.22
C ASP A 16 12.56 -23.65 3.33
N TRP A 17 13.17 -22.50 3.04
CA TRP A 17 13.91 -21.74 4.03
C TRP A 17 13.01 -21.27 5.17
N LEU A 18 11.82 -20.73 4.88
CA LEU A 18 10.86 -20.26 5.90
C LEU A 18 10.33 -21.40 6.79
N MET A 19 10.21 -22.61 6.25
CA MET A 19 9.75 -23.79 6.98
C MET A 19 10.81 -24.33 7.95
N HIS A 20 12.09 -24.14 7.62
CA HIS A 20 13.21 -24.76 8.35
C HIS A 20 14.07 -23.78 9.15
N ASN A 21 13.80 -22.47 9.09
CA ASN A 21 14.56 -21.44 9.79
C ASN A 21 13.67 -20.59 10.71
N ASP A 22 14.28 -20.06 11.77
CA ASP A 22 13.58 -19.21 12.73
C ASP A 22 13.23 -17.85 12.11
N THR A 23 11.93 -17.63 11.90
CA THR A 23 11.38 -16.40 11.31
C THR A 23 11.27 -15.25 12.31
N VAL A 24 11.60 -15.48 13.59
CA VAL A 24 11.61 -14.42 14.62
C VAL A 24 12.53 -13.27 14.23
N GLU A 25 13.66 -13.52 13.58
CA GLU A 25 14.55 -12.45 13.10
C GLU A 25 13.96 -11.66 11.93
N LEU A 26 13.17 -12.29 11.05
CA LEU A 26 12.42 -11.57 10.01
C LEU A 26 11.35 -10.67 10.64
N MET A 27 10.62 -11.16 11.65
CA MET A 27 9.64 -10.37 12.38
C MET A 27 10.30 -9.26 13.21
N ARG A 28 11.49 -9.51 13.78
CA ARG A 28 12.28 -8.52 14.52
C ARG A 28 12.79 -7.43 13.59
N LEU A 29 13.23 -7.78 12.38
CA LEU A 29 13.63 -6.80 11.38
C LEU A 29 12.42 -6.02 10.88
N ALA A 30 11.29 -6.67 10.59
CA ALA A 30 10.05 -6.01 10.20
C ALA A 30 9.49 -5.06 11.28
N SER A 31 9.68 -5.37 12.56
CA SER A 31 9.27 -4.50 13.67
C SER A 31 10.28 -3.41 14.01
N ALA A 32 11.55 -3.58 13.64
CA ALA A 32 12.59 -2.55 13.72
C ALA A 32 12.61 -1.62 12.50
N MET A 33 11.82 -1.93 11.46
CA MET A 33 11.65 -1.04 10.32
C MET A 33 11.02 0.29 10.81
N PRO A 34 11.51 1.43 10.33
CA PRO A 34 10.88 2.72 10.55
C PRO A 34 9.37 2.66 10.29
N ALA A 35 8.54 3.34 11.08
CA ALA A 35 7.07 3.28 10.97
C ALA A 35 6.53 3.73 9.59
N ASP A 36 7.35 4.43 8.82
CA ASP A 36 7.13 4.84 7.43
C ASP A 36 7.52 3.77 6.39
N THR A 37 8.05 2.63 6.82
CA THR A 37 8.40 1.51 5.94
C THR A 37 7.13 0.81 5.46
N ARG A 38 6.86 0.94 4.16
CA ARG A 38 5.66 0.39 3.51
C ARG A 38 5.74 -1.13 3.40
N ILE A 39 4.86 -1.83 4.10
CA ILE A 39 4.54 -3.23 3.78
C ILE A 39 3.43 -3.20 2.73
N ALA A 40 3.82 -3.16 1.45
CA ALA A 40 2.87 -3.31 0.34
C ALA A 40 2.41 -4.77 0.27
N VAL A 41 1.10 -4.98 0.15
CA VAL A 41 0.56 -6.31 -0.17
C VAL A 41 0.62 -6.45 -1.68
N VAL A 42 1.41 -7.40 -2.17
CA VAL A 42 1.59 -7.67 -3.59
C VAL A 42 0.87 -8.96 -4.00
N ASP A 43 0.53 -9.08 -5.29
CA ASP A 43 0.00 -10.32 -5.87
C ASP A 43 1.11 -11.35 -6.15
N ALA A 44 0.76 -12.45 -6.81
CA ALA A 44 1.71 -13.52 -7.12
C ALA A 44 2.77 -13.10 -8.16
N GLN A 45 2.58 -11.96 -8.81
CA GLN A 45 3.47 -11.37 -9.81
C GLN A 45 4.34 -10.25 -9.20
N GLY A 46 4.07 -9.87 -7.95
CA GLY A 46 4.78 -8.80 -7.26
C GLY A 46 4.16 -7.41 -7.48
N ASP A 47 2.99 -7.32 -8.10
CA ASP A 47 2.28 -6.06 -8.32
C ASP A 47 1.45 -5.68 -7.08
N GLU A 48 1.46 -4.40 -6.71
CA GLU A 48 0.70 -3.93 -5.54
C GLU A 48 -0.80 -4.15 -5.70
N ILE A 49 -1.41 -4.85 -4.74
CA ILE A 49 -2.85 -5.11 -4.75
C ILE A 49 -3.59 -3.85 -4.30
N MET A 50 -4.27 -3.23 -5.26
CA MET A 50 -5.19 -2.13 -5.00
C MET A 50 -6.40 -2.62 -4.18
N LYS A 51 -6.50 -2.18 -2.92
CA LYS A 51 -7.68 -2.46 -2.08
C LYS A 51 -8.82 -1.51 -2.41
N THR A 52 -9.92 -2.05 -2.92
CA THR A 52 -11.17 -1.28 -3.09
C THR A 52 -11.84 -1.08 -1.73
N THR A 53 -12.24 0.16 -1.43
CA THR A 53 -13.06 0.49 -0.25
C THR A 53 -14.31 1.22 -0.69
N ALA A 54 -15.45 0.87 -0.09
CA ALA A 54 -16.72 1.54 -0.32
C ALA A 54 -17.06 2.48 0.84
N PHE A 55 -17.45 3.70 0.50
CA PHE A 55 -17.88 4.72 1.46
C PHE A 55 -19.32 5.13 1.15
N ARG A 56 -20.12 5.39 2.19
CA ARG A 56 -21.43 6.01 2.01
C ARG A 56 -21.27 7.52 2.03
N MET A 57 -21.81 8.18 1.01
CA MET A 57 -21.77 9.63 0.89
C MET A 57 -23.18 10.17 0.57
N PRO A 58 -23.48 11.41 0.98
CA PRO A 58 -24.72 12.07 0.58
C PRO A 58 -24.83 12.17 -0.95
N PRO A 59 -26.03 12.04 -1.54
CA PRO A 59 -26.22 12.17 -2.98
C PRO A 59 -25.74 13.51 -3.55
N SER A 60 -25.87 14.60 -2.78
CA SER A 60 -25.37 15.92 -3.18
C SER A 60 -23.87 15.95 -3.38
N LEU A 61 -23.11 15.30 -2.50
CA LEU A 61 -21.66 15.23 -2.59
C LEU A 61 -21.22 14.34 -3.77
N LEU A 62 -21.96 13.26 -4.05
CA LEU A 62 -21.71 12.43 -5.23
C LEU A 62 -21.89 13.21 -6.53
N ALA A 63 -22.95 14.03 -6.62
CA ALA A 63 -23.20 14.87 -7.78
C ALA A 63 -22.11 15.94 -7.98
N GLU A 64 -21.66 16.57 -6.90
CA GLU A 64 -20.54 17.52 -6.94
C GLU A 64 -19.24 16.84 -7.39
N MET A 65 -18.96 15.65 -6.88
CA MET A 65 -17.79 14.85 -7.31
C MET A 65 -17.88 14.45 -8.79
N ASP A 66 -19.08 14.20 -9.32
CA ASP A 66 -19.27 13.91 -10.75
C ASP A 66 -18.96 15.10 -11.64
N GLU A 67 -19.43 16.28 -11.24
CA GLU A 67 -19.17 17.53 -11.96
C GLU A 67 -17.68 17.85 -11.97
N VAL A 68 -17.00 17.68 -10.83
CA VAL A 68 -15.56 17.91 -10.69
C VAL A 68 -14.72 16.86 -11.42
N ALA A 69 -15.15 15.59 -11.39
CA ALA A 69 -14.42 14.51 -12.06
C ALA A 69 -14.45 14.65 -13.59
N GLY A 70 -15.56 15.09 -14.17
CA GLY A 70 -15.67 15.31 -15.62
C GLY A 70 -15.11 14.15 -16.46
N ASN A 71 -14.13 14.45 -17.31
CA ASN A 71 -13.39 13.47 -18.16
C ASN A 71 -12.05 13.02 -17.55
N ASP A 72 -11.82 13.22 -16.25
CA ASP A 72 -10.59 12.76 -15.60
C ASP A 72 -10.48 11.23 -15.70
N ARG A 73 -9.32 10.76 -16.16
CA ARG A 73 -8.98 9.34 -16.30
C ARG A 73 -9.08 8.59 -14.98
N GLU A 74 -8.87 9.26 -13.85
CA GLU A 74 -8.98 8.67 -12.52
C GLU A 74 -10.39 8.74 -11.92
N GLY A 75 -11.27 9.57 -12.47
CA GLY A 75 -12.64 9.79 -12.01
C GLY A 75 -12.75 10.15 -10.51
N ARG A 76 -13.85 9.73 -9.88
CA ARG A 76 -14.14 9.98 -8.45
C ARG A 76 -13.04 9.47 -7.51
N SER A 77 -12.40 8.35 -7.86
CA SER A 77 -11.35 7.73 -7.05
C SER A 77 -10.11 8.62 -6.97
N GLY A 78 -9.77 9.33 -8.05
CA GLY A 78 -8.67 10.30 -8.06
C GLY A 78 -8.93 11.48 -7.12
N ILE A 79 -10.16 11.99 -7.09
CA ILE A 79 -10.58 13.06 -6.18
C ILE A 79 -10.40 12.63 -4.72
N VAL A 80 -10.89 11.44 -4.36
CA VAL A 80 -10.77 10.92 -2.99
C VAL A 80 -9.30 10.74 -2.60
N ARG A 81 -8.46 10.16 -3.46
CA ARG A 81 -7.03 9.99 -3.19
C ARG A 81 -6.33 11.33 -2.96
N ARG A 82 -6.64 12.34 -3.78
CA ARG A 82 -6.08 13.69 -3.63
C ARG A 82 -6.52 14.33 -2.32
N ALA A 83 -7.81 14.29 -2.01
CA ALA A 83 -8.35 14.84 -0.77
C ALA A 83 -7.73 14.18 0.48
N VAL A 84 -7.56 12.85 0.46
CA VAL A 84 -6.88 12.12 1.54
C VAL A 84 -5.41 12.56 1.65
N ARG A 85 -4.67 12.66 0.55
CA ARG A 85 -3.28 13.11 0.59
C ARG A 85 -3.15 14.54 1.11
N GLU A 86 -3.97 15.46 0.62
CA GLU A 86 -4.01 16.85 1.11
C GLU A 86 -4.37 16.94 2.60
N TYR A 87 -5.25 16.06 3.08
CA TYR A 87 -5.57 15.99 4.50
C TYR A 87 -4.35 15.52 5.31
N LEU A 88 -3.71 14.43 4.88
CA LEU A 88 -2.54 13.87 5.54
C LEU A 88 -1.38 14.87 5.58
N ASP A 89 -1.10 15.54 4.46
CA ASP A 89 -0.04 16.55 4.36
C ASP A 89 -0.31 17.75 5.27
N ARG A 90 -1.55 18.24 5.34
CA ARG A 90 -1.93 19.33 6.25
C ARG A 90 -1.76 18.99 7.72
N HIS A 91 -1.89 17.71 8.09
CA HIS A 91 -1.87 17.27 9.49
C HIS A 91 -0.52 16.64 9.88
N GLY A 92 0.52 16.78 9.04
CA GLY A 92 1.84 16.20 9.29
C GLY A 92 1.82 14.67 9.35
N GLN A 93 0.77 14.05 8.82
CA GLN A 93 0.61 12.61 8.68
C GLN A 93 0.91 12.19 7.25
N SER A 94 1.83 12.89 6.56
CA SER A 94 2.18 12.62 5.16
C SER A 94 2.47 11.14 4.95
N GLY A 95 1.46 10.41 4.48
CA GLY A 95 1.65 9.12 3.86
C GLY A 95 2.48 9.34 2.59
N PRO A 96 3.43 8.46 2.24
CA PRO A 96 4.51 8.85 1.33
C PRO A 96 4.00 9.26 -0.05
N ALA A 97 4.74 10.09 -0.76
CA ALA A 97 4.41 10.61 -2.09
C ALA A 97 3.98 9.49 -3.08
N ALA A 98 3.07 9.82 -4.01
CA ALA A 98 2.78 8.94 -5.15
C ALA A 98 4.01 8.92 -6.07
N ALA A 99 4.41 7.72 -6.48
CA ALA A 99 5.34 7.49 -7.56
C ALA A 99 4.63 7.60 -8.90
#